data_AF-A0A3M0XZF4-F1
#
_entry.id   AF-A0A3M0XZF4-F1
#
_cell.length_a   1.000
_cell.length_b   1.000
_cell.length_c   1.000
_cell.angle_alpha   90.00
_cell.angle_beta   90.00
_cell.angle_gamma   90.00
#
_symmetry.space_group_name_H-M   'P 1'
#
loop_
_entity.id
_entity.type
_entity.pdbx_description
1 polymer ?
#
loop_
_entity_poly.entity_id
_entity_poly.type
_entity_poly.pdbx_seq_one_letter_code
_entity_poly.pdbx_strand_id
1 'polypeptide(L)'
;TTAGFAAATSQEQWRLHFSSWQAAEGLGAKMSAFVAGAARFVEALGVPAELATTLVAVVVVSFALTTLDSATRLLRYNIEEIFEGLRLPRALRNRFVSSLLACGAIAFFAFFEVDGRSAGLTLWTLFGATNQLLAGLALLVVAVYLIQRRRPSLPYLVPMAFMMLSTLGALALRLRTFYGAAFTEDGVKGDQLTLALVGSAILLAALWLVVEAGLTLRRRRSDAQASLDLAPSTGA
;
A
#
# COMPACT_ATOMS: atom_id res chain seq x y z
N THR A 1 29.92 -5.16 13.33
CA THR A 1 28.72 -5.47 14.13
C THR A 1 27.52 -4.90 13.38
N THR A 2 26.66 -5.76 12.85
CA THR A 2 25.40 -5.37 12.21
C THR A 2 24.33 -5.18 13.29
N ALA A 3 23.43 -4.23 13.10
CA ALA A 3 22.36 -3.93 14.06
C ALA A 3 21.57 -5.22 14.38
N GLY A 4 21.65 -5.67 15.65
CA GLY A 4 20.94 -6.85 16.16
C GLY A 4 21.84 -7.97 16.70
N PHE A 5 23.10 -8.06 16.25
CA PHE A 5 23.97 -9.20 16.59
C PHE A 5 25.36 -8.71 17.04
N ALA A 6 25.54 -8.60 18.36
CA ALA A 6 26.82 -8.28 19.00
C ALA A 6 27.29 -9.41 19.93
N ALA A 7 28.58 -9.81 19.82
CA ALA A 7 29.30 -10.90 20.51
C ALA A 7 29.30 -12.29 19.84
N ALA A 8 30.21 -13.18 20.24
CA ALA A 8 30.48 -14.47 19.56
C ALA A 8 29.23 -15.39 19.45
N THR A 9 28.37 -15.42 20.47
CA THR A 9 27.06 -16.09 20.46
C THR A 9 26.08 -15.49 19.44
N SER A 10 26.22 -14.20 19.14
CA SER A 10 25.41 -13.51 18.13
C SER A 10 25.86 -13.79 16.71
N GLN A 11 27.11 -14.20 16.48
CA GLN A 11 27.59 -14.55 15.14
C GLN A 11 27.02 -15.90 14.69
N GLU A 12 26.87 -16.84 15.62
CA GLU A 12 26.19 -18.11 15.38
C GLU A 12 24.68 -17.90 15.17
N GLN A 13 24.03 -17.10 16.01
CA GLN A 13 22.61 -16.72 15.81
C GLN A 13 22.37 -15.96 14.51
N TRP A 14 23.29 -15.06 14.13
CA TRP A 14 23.24 -14.36 12.84
C TRP A 14 23.38 -15.35 11.68
N ARG A 15 24.33 -16.29 11.77
CA ARG A 15 24.51 -17.35 10.76
C ARG A 15 23.31 -18.28 10.67
N LEU A 16 22.65 -18.60 11.79
CA LEU A 16 21.44 -19.41 11.80
C LEU A 16 20.26 -18.65 11.19
N HIS A 17 20.08 -17.38 11.57
CA HIS A 17 18.99 -16.54 11.07
C HIS A 17 19.13 -16.24 9.57
N PHE A 18 20.34 -15.93 9.10
CA PHE A 18 20.64 -15.67 7.68
C PHE A 18 21.25 -16.90 6.96
N SER A 19 21.05 -18.11 7.49
CA SER A 19 21.57 -19.35 6.87
C SER A 19 20.92 -19.63 5.51
N SER A 20 19.65 -19.27 5.38
CA SER A 20 18.87 -19.40 4.15
C SER A 20 17.80 -18.31 4.11
N TRP A 21 17.30 -18.02 2.91
CA TRP A 21 16.17 -17.10 2.76
C TRP A 21 14.95 -17.56 3.55
N GLN A 22 14.67 -18.87 3.59
CA GLN A 22 13.57 -19.44 4.38
C GLN A 22 13.73 -19.24 5.90
N ALA A 23 14.95 -19.29 6.44
CA ALA A 23 15.19 -19.11 7.88
C ALA A 23 14.94 -17.66 8.35
N ALA A 24 15.13 -16.68 7.45
CA ALA A 24 14.82 -15.27 7.69
C ALA A 24 13.41 -14.87 7.19
N GLU A 25 12.66 -15.80 6.59
CA GLU A 25 11.34 -15.56 6.03
C GLU A 25 10.26 -15.69 7.11
N GLY A 26 9.18 -14.94 6.95
CA GLY A 26 8.05 -14.95 7.88
C GLY A 26 8.08 -13.86 8.95
N LEU A 27 6.89 -13.51 9.43
CA LEU A 27 6.68 -12.41 10.34
C LEU A 27 7.33 -12.66 11.70
N GLY A 28 7.22 -13.88 12.24
CA GLY A 28 7.78 -14.24 13.54
C GLY A 28 9.30 -14.09 13.61
N ALA A 29 10.03 -14.56 12.59
CA ALA A 29 11.49 -14.43 12.50
C ALA A 29 11.93 -12.97 12.41
N LYS A 30 11.24 -12.15 11.61
CA LYS A 30 11.54 -10.71 11.46
C LYS A 30 11.24 -9.94 12.75
N MET A 31 10.11 -10.23 13.39
CA MET A 31 9.69 -9.61 14.64
C MET A 31 10.61 -9.98 15.80
N SER A 32 10.99 -11.25 15.91
CA SER A 32 11.92 -11.70 16.97
C SER A 32 13.30 -11.09 16.80
N ALA A 33 13.82 -11.00 15.57
CA ALA A 33 15.09 -10.33 15.29
C ALA A 33 15.05 -8.83 15.64
N PHE A 34 13.95 -8.14 15.32
CA PHE A 34 13.76 -6.73 15.70
C PHE A 34 13.70 -6.55 17.22
N VAL A 35 12.86 -7.34 17.90
CA VAL A 35 12.70 -7.25 19.36
C VAL A 35 14.01 -7.58 20.06
N ALA A 36 14.70 -8.65 19.67
CA ALA A 36 15.99 -9.02 20.25
C ALA A 36 17.06 -7.94 20.02
N GLY A 37 17.13 -7.37 18.81
CA GLY A 37 18.08 -6.31 18.50
C GLY A 37 17.84 -5.03 19.30
N ALA A 38 16.59 -4.59 19.40
CA ALA A 38 16.21 -3.41 20.17
C ALA A 38 16.32 -3.66 21.69
N ALA A 39 16.00 -4.86 22.18
CA ALA A 39 16.17 -5.22 23.59
C ALA A 39 17.65 -5.17 24.00
N ARG A 40 18.56 -5.62 23.14
CA ARG A 40 20.01 -5.53 23.41
C ARG A 40 20.54 -4.11 23.45
N PHE A 41 19.95 -3.20 22.68
CA PHE A 41 20.25 -1.78 22.79
C PHE A 41 19.82 -1.22 24.14
N VAL A 42 18.61 -1.58 24.60
CA VAL A 42 18.08 -1.16 25.91
C VAL A 42 18.87 -1.80 27.06
N GLU A 43 19.34 -3.03 26.90
CA GLU A 43 20.22 -3.72 27.86
C GLU A 43 21.56 -2.98 28.02
N ALA A 44 22.14 -2.49 26.93
CA ALA A 44 23.38 -1.70 26.97
C ALA A 44 23.23 -0.37 27.75
N LEU A 45 22.01 0.10 27.99
CA LEU A 45 21.71 1.27 28.83
C LEU A 45 21.58 0.93 30.32
N GLY A 46 21.80 -0.33 30.71
CA GLY A 46 21.76 -0.80 32.10
C GLY A 46 20.41 -1.39 32.53
N VAL A 47 19.48 -1.61 31.61
CA VAL A 47 18.19 -2.26 31.89
C VAL A 47 18.36 -3.78 31.86
N PRO A 48 17.84 -4.55 32.83
CA PRO A 48 17.87 -6.02 32.79
C PRO A 48 17.28 -6.58 31.49
N ALA A 49 17.92 -7.60 30.90
CA ALA A 49 17.56 -8.15 29.60
C ALA A 49 16.09 -8.60 29.48
N GLU A 50 15.53 -9.16 30.55
CA GLU A 50 14.13 -9.58 30.60
C GLU A 50 13.18 -8.37 30.50
N LEU A 51 13.44 -7.31 31.27
CA LEU A 51 12.68 -6.05 31.22
C LEU A 51 12.84 -5.34 29.87
N ALA A 52 14.05 -5.36 29.30
CA ALA A 52 14.34 -4.76 27.99
C ALA A 52 13.52 -5.44 26.87
N THR A 53 13.44 -6.77 26.90
CA THR A 53 12.67 -7.56 25.93
C THR A 53 11.17 -7.28 26.08
N THR A 54 10.64 -7.30 27.30
CA THR A 54 9.22 -7.02 27.56
C THR A 54 8.86 -5.59 27.15
N LEU A 55 9.69 -4.61 27.47
CA LEU A 55 9.44 -3.21 27.12
C LEU A 55 9.36 -3.03 25.59
N VAL A 56 10.33 -3.56 24.86
CA VAL A 56 10.34 -3.48 23.39
C VAL A 56 9.16 -4.22 22.79
N ALA A 57 8.82 -5.42 23.30
CA ALA A 57 7.67 -6.17 22.83
C ALA A 57 6.35 -5.41 23.03
N VAL A 58 6.15 -4.79 24.20
CA VAL A 58 4.98 -3.95 24.48
C VAL A 58 4.94 -2.76 23.54
N VAL A 59 6.05 -2.05 23.32
CA VAL A 59 6.11 -0.92 22.38
C VAL A 59 5.69 -1.34 20.97
N VAL A 60 6.18 -2.48 20.47
CA VAL A 60 5.83 -2.97 19.14
C VAL A 60 4.35 -3.36 19.05
N VAL A 61 3.81 -4.06 20.06
CA VAL A 61 2.39 -4.43 20.11
C VAL A 61 1.51 -3.18 20.21
N SER A 62 1.85 -2.21 21.05
CA SER A 62 1.13 -0.94 21.18
C SER A 62 1.16 -0.13 19.89
N PHE A 63 2.29 -0.11 19.17
CA PHE A 63 2.39 0.52 17.86
C PHE A 63 1.47 -0.15 16.83
N ALA A 64 1.47 -1.48 16.79
CA ALA A 64 0.59 -2.25 15.91
C ALA A 64 -0.89 -1.99 16.21
N LEU A 65 -1.28 -2.00 17.50
CA LEU A 65 -2.65 -1.71 17.93
C LEU A 65 -3.09 -0.27 17.58
N THR A 66 -2.21 0.71 17.78
CA THR A 66 -2.49 2.12 17.44
C THR A 66 -2.69 2.30 15.94
N THR A 67 -1.85 1.62 15.15
CA THR A 67 -1.96 1.61 13.68
C THR A 67 -3.25 0.92 13.23
N LEU A 68 -3.63 -0.19 13.88
CA LEU A 68 -4.87 -0.92 13.58
C LEU A 68 -6.12 -0.10 13.92
N ASP A 69 -6.15 0.59 15.06
CA ASP A 69 -7.26 1.51 15.41
C ASP A 69 -7.41 2.61 14.35
N SER A 70 -6.29 3.25 14.00
CA SER A 70 -6.26 4.31 12.99
C SER A 70 -6.72 3.81 11.62
N ALA A 71 -6.26 2.63 11.20
CA ALA A 71 -6.64 2.00 9.94
C ALA A 71 -8.13 1.62 9.92
N THR A 72 -8.65 1.06 11.01
CA THR A 72 -10.07 0.69 11.14
C THR A 72 -10.96 1.93 11.05
N ARG A 73 -10.56 3.02 11.70
CA ARG A 73 -11.26 4.32 11.60
C ARG A 73 -11.21 4.87 10.18
N LEU A 74 -10.05 4.85 9.53
CA LEU A 74 -9.91 5.33 8.15
C LEU A 74 -10.76 4.50 7.19
N LEU A 75 -10.78 3.17 7.33
CA LEU A 75 -11.60 2.29 6.51
C LEU A 75 -13.09 2.58 6.70
N ARG A 76 -13.54 2.82 7.94
CA ARG A 76 -14.91 3.26 8.22
C ARG A 76 -15.26 4.55 7.47
N TYR A 77 -14.39 5.55 7.49
CA TYR A 77 -14.65 6.81 6.77
C TYR A 77 -14.75 6.58 5.25
N ASN A 78 -13.88 5.74 4.68
CA ASN A 78 -13.97 5.37 3.26
C ASN A 78 -15.31 4.68 2.94
N ILE A 79 -15.77 3.75 3.80
CA ILE A 79 -17.06 3.08 3.62
C ILE A 79 -18.22 4.09 3.68
N GLU A 80 -18.21 4.98 4.67
CA GLU A 80 -19.22 6.03 4.82
C GLU A 80 -19.28 6.95 3.59
N GLU A 81 -18.12 7.34 3.05
CA GLU A 81 -17.98 8.19 1.87
C GLU A 81 -18.48 7.47 0.59
N ILE A 82 -18.13 6.21 0.40
CA ILE A 82 -18.63 5.40 -0.73
C ILE A 82 -20.16 5.29 -0.67
N PHE A 83 -20.71 4.99 0.52
CA PHE A 83 -22.16 4.86 0.68
C PHE A 83 -22.90 6.17 0.48
N GLU A 84 -22.30 7.29 0.87
CA GLU A 84 -22.83 8.62 0.58
C GLU A 84 -22.79 8.95 -0.92
N GLY A 85 -21.67 8.68 -1.60
CA GLY A 85 -21.54 8.87 -3.05
C GLY A 85 -22.55 8.05 -3.87
N LEU A 86 -22.86 6.84 -3.41
CA LEU A 86 -23.86 5.95 -4.02
C LEU A 86 -25.31 6.24 -3.58
N ARG A 87 -25.55 7.25 -2.73
CA ARG A 87 -26.87 7.63 -2.20
C ARG A 87 -27.61 6.47 -1.50
N LEU A 88 -26.88 5.60 -0.81
CA LEU A 88 -27.45 4.46 -0.07
C LEU A 88 -28.24 4.89 1.18
N PRO A 89 -29.14 4.02 1.71
CA PRO A 89 -29.96 4.33 2.88
C PRO A 89 -29.14 4.76 4.11
N ARG A 90 -29.66 5.72 4.88
CA ARG A 90 -29.01 6.24 6.10
C ARG A 90 -28.67 5.16 7.13
N ALA A 91 -29.40 4.04 7.14
CA ALA A 91 -29.12 2.92 8.03
C ALA A 91 -27.72 2.30 7.80
N LEU A 92 -27.25 2.26 6.53
CA LEU A 92 -25.92 1.74 6.19
C LEU A 92 -24.80 2.76 6.44
N ARG A 93 -25.15 4.05 6.57
CA ARG A 93 -24.23 5.15 6.92
C ARG A 93 -24.09 5.38 8.42
N ASN A 94 -24.68 4.52 9.26
CA ASN A 94 -24.55 4.61 10.71
C ASN A 94 -23.14 4.21 11.14
N ARG A 95 -22.49 5.02 11.98
CA ARG A 95 -21.14 4.77 12.52
C ARG A 95 -20.94 3.34 13.00
N PHE A 96 -21.96 2.73 13.62
CA PHE A 96 -21.86 1.38 14.17
C PHE A 96 -21.87 0.31 13.07
N VAL A 97 -22.71 0.46 12.05
CA VAL A 97 -22.78 -0.45 10.91
C VAL A 97 -21.51 -0.34 10.08
N SER A 98 -21.07 0.88 9.77
CA SER A 98 -19.83 1.12 9.01
C SER A 98 -18.58 0.66 9.76
N SER A 99 -18.55 0.79 11.10
CA SER A 99 -17.47 0.22 11.92
C SER A 99 -17.48 -1.32 11.87
N LEU A 100 -18.66 -1.94 12.00
CA LEU A 100 -18.77 -3.40 11.97
C LEU A 100 -18.36 -3.96 10.61
N LEU A 101 -18.74 -3.29 9.52
CA LEU A 101 -18.31 -3.65 8.16
C LEU A 101 -16.79 -3.47 7.98
N ALA A 102 -16.20 -2.39 8.51
CA ALA A 102 -14.76 -2.17 8.47
C ALA A 102 -14.01 -3.27 9.23
N CYS A 103 -14.40 -3.55 10.48
CA CYS A 103 -13.82 -4.64 11.28
C CYS A 103 -14.01 -6.00 10.61
N GLY A 104 -15.19 -6.27 10.05
CA GLY A 104 -15.51 -7.50 9.34
C GLY A 104 -14.66 -7.68 8.09
N ALA A 105 -14.44 -6.61 7.31
CA ALA A 105 -13.56 -6.65 6.14
C ALA A 105 -12.10 -6.91 6.54
N ILE A 106 -11.60 -6.24 7.58
CA ILE A 106 -10.25 -6.47 8.10
C ILE A 106 -10.10 -7.92 8.58
N ALA A 107 -11.06 -8.42 9.37
CA ALA A 107 -11.05 -9.79 9.87
C ALA A 107 -11.11 -10.80 8.73
N PHE A 108 -12.01 -10.61 7.76
CA PHE A 108 -12.12 -11.45 6.58
C PHE A 108 -10.77 -11.59 5.87
N PHE A 109 -10.13 -10.47 5.52
CA PHE A 109 -8.83 -10.49 4.85
C PHE A 109 -7.67 -10.97 5.72
N ALA A 110 -7.76 -10.83 7.04
CA ALA A 110 -6.75 -11.33 7.97
C ALA A 110 -6.77 -12.85 8.10
N PHE A 111 -7.96 -13.47 8.08
CA PHE A 111 -8.13 -14.92 8.19
C PHE A 111 -8.24 -15.65 6.84
N PHE A 112 -8.32 -14.90 5.74
CA PHE A 112 -8.35 -15.49 4.40
C PHE A 112 -6.98 -16.05 4.01
N GLU A 113 -6.95 -17.29 3.53
CA GLU A 113 -5.75 -17.98 3.06
C GLU A 113 -5.96 -18.46 1.62
N VAL A 114 -4.90 -18.42 0.82
CA VAL A 114 -4.93 -18.88 -0.58
C VAL A 114 -3.75 -19.82 -0.79
N ASP A 115 -4.06 -21.07 -1.17
CA ASP A 115 -3.09 -22.17 -1.31
C ASP A 115 -2.16 -22.34 -0.08
N GLY A 116 -2.71 -22.23 1.13
CA GLY A 116 -1.97 -22.37 2.39
C GLY A 116 -1.02 -21.20 2.70
N ARG A 117 -1.12 -20.08 1.96
CA ARG A 117 -0.41 -18.83 2.26
C ARG A 117 -1.42 -17.77 2.69
N SER A 118 -1.09 -17.03 3.75
CA SER A 118 -1.90 -15.90 4.21
C SER A 118 -2.17 -14.91 3.08
N ALA A 119 -3.43 -14.52 2.90
CA ALA A 119 -3.81 -13.45 1.98
C ALA A 119 -3.10 -12.14 2.30
N GLY A 120 -2.58 -11.96 3.52
CA GLY A 120 -1.75 -10.83 3.94
C GLY A 120 -0.55 -10.60 3.04
N LEU A 121 0.10 -11.66 2.53
CA LEU A 121 1.22 -11.53 1.57
C LEU A 121 0.76 -10.95 0.24
N THR A 122 -0.43 -11.33 -0.22
CA THR A 122 -1.03 -10.79 -1.44
C THR A 122 -1.49 -9.34 -1.22
N LEU A 123 -2.17 -9.06 -0.11
CA LEU A 123 -2.57 -7.71 0.31
C LEU A 123 -1.37 -6.77 0.40
N TRP A 124 -0.23 -7.26 0.91
CA TRP A 124 1.02 -6.49 0.95
C TRP A 124 1.48 -6.06 -0.44
N THR A 125 1.38 -6.95 -1.43
CA THR A 125 1.74 -6.60 -2.81
C THR A 125 0.75 -5.62 -3.45
N LEU A 126 -0.55 -5.75 -3.15
CA LEU A 126 -1.56 -4.79 -3.58
C LEU A 126 -1.36 -3.41 -2.94
N PHE A 127 -1.01 -3.36 -1.66
CA PHE A 127 -0.65 -2.13 -0.96
C PHE A 127 0.53 -1.43 -1.65
N GLY A 128 1.56 -2.18 -2.03
CA GLY A 128 2.67 -1.65 -2.81
C GLY A 128 2.21 -0.98 -4.12
N ALA A 129 1.31 -1.63 -4.86
CA ALA A 129 0.76 -1.05 -6.09
C ALA A 129 -0.07 0.23 -5.81
N THR A 130 -0.95 0.21 -4.80
CA THR A 130 -1.74 1.40 -4.42
C THR A 130 -0.86 2.59 -4.03
N ASN A 131 0.23 2.36 -3.29
CA ASN A 131 1.18 3.42 -2.95
C ASN A 131 1.85 4.03 -4.19
N GLN A 132 2.18 3.20 -5.18
CA GLN A 132 2.75 3.68 -6.42
C GLN A 132 1.73 4.51 -7.23
N LEU A 133 0.45 4.13 -7.21
CA LEU A 133 -0.63 4.94 -7.81
C LEU A 133 -0.80 6.29 -7.10
N LEU A 134 -0.76 6.32 -5.77
CA LEU A 134 -0.80 7.57 -4.99
C LEU A 134 0.42 8.46 -5.27
N ALA A 135 1.61 7.88 -5.42
CA ALA A 135 2.79 8.62 -5.83
C ALA A 135 2.61 9.23 -7.24
N GLY A 136 2.04 8.46 -8.18
CA GLY A 136 1.66 8.96 -9.50
C GLY A 136 0.66 10.13 -9.41
N LEU A 137 -0.37 10.03 -8.57
CA LEU A 137 -1.34 11.10 -8.35
C LEU A 137 -0.70 12.35 -7.74
N ALA A 138 0.20 12.21 -6.76
CA ALA A 138 0.92 13.33 -6.17
C ALA A 138 1.78 14.07 -7.23
N LEU A 139 2.52 13.32 -8.06
CA LEU A 139 3.31 13.89 -9.15
C LEU A 139 2.44 14.56 -10.21
N LEU A 140 1.26 14.01 -10.50
CA LEU A 140 0.26 14.65 -11.37
C LEU A 140 -0.19 15.99 -10.80
N VAL A 141 -0.54 16.05 -9.51
CA VAL A 141 -0.97 17.29 -8.85
C VAL A 141 0.12 18.35 -8.95
N VAL A 142 1.38 18.00 -8.67
CA VAL A 142 2.53 18.90 -8.81
C VAL A 142 2.73 19.34 -10.27
N ALA A 143 2.63 18.42 -11.22
CA ALA A 143 2.76 18.72 -12.64
C ALA A 143 1.67 19.69 -13.11
N VAL A 144 0.41 19.46 -12.73
CA VAL A 144 -0.74 20.34 -13.03
C VAL A 144 -0.56 21.71 -12.37
N TYR A 145 -0.06 21.76 -11.13
CA TYR A 145 0.25 23.02 -10.45
C TYR A 145 1.32 23.83 -11.21
N LEU A 146 2.41 23.19 -11.64
CA LEU A 146 3.47 23.85 -12.40
C LEU A 146 3.02 24.31 -13.79
N ILE A 147 2.19 23.52 -14.48
CA ILE A 147 1.57 23.91 -15.75
C ILE A 147 0.75 25.20 -15.57
N GLN A 148 -0.07 25.27 -14.52
CA GLN A 148 -0.86 26.47 -14.22
C GLN A 148 0.03 27.68 -13.89
N ARG A 149 1.18 27.46 -13.24
CA ARG A 149 2.19 28.50 -12.97
C ARG A 149 3.11 28.81 -14.16
N ARG A 150 2.90 28.18 -15.32
CA ARG A 150 3.76 28.29 -16.52
C ARG A 150 5.23 27.98 -16.24
N ARG A 151 5.49 27.00 -15.37
CA ARG A 151 6.83 26.50 -15.00
C ARG A 151 7.09 25.13 -15.67
N PRO A 152 8.35 24.74 -15.88
CA PRO A 152 8.68 23.44 -16.49
C PRO A 152 8.14 22.30 -15.63
N SER A 153 7.16 21.57 -16.16
CA SER A 153 6.51 20.44 -15.47
C SER A 153 7.05 19.07 -15.91
N LEU A 154 7.89 19.05 -16.95
CA LEU A 154 8.44 17.81 -17.53
C LEU A 154 9.19 16.94 -16.51
N PRO A 155 10.00 17.50 -15.57
CA PRO A 155 10.68 16.69 -14.54
C PRO A 155 9.75 15.91 -13.62
N TYR A 156 8.46 16.27 -13.55
CA TYR A 156 7.45 15.58 -12.75
C TYR A 156 6.55 14.67 -13.60
N LEU A 157 6.26 15.08 -14.84
CA LEU A 157 5.48 14.28 -15.79
C LEU A 157 6.19 12.97 -16.19
N VAL A 158 7.52 12.99 -16.35
CA VAL A 158 8.27 11.79 -16.73
C VAL A 158 8.25 10.73 -15.62
N PRO A 159 8.62 11.05 -14.35
CA PRO A 159 8.47 10.10 -13.25
C PRO A 159 7.01 9.68 -13.03
N MET A 160 6.05 10.58 -13.17
CA MET A 160 4.62 10.26 -13.06
C MET A 160 4.22 9.18 -14.07
N ALA A 161 4.56 9.36 -15.35
CA ALA A 161 4.22 8.41 -16.40
C ALA A 161 4.92 7.06 -16.18
N PHE A 162 6.21 7.08 -15.81
CA PHE A 162 6.94 5.86 -15.50
C PHE A 162 6.31 5.08 -14.33
N MET A 163 5.98 5.76 -13.23
CA MET A 163 5.31 5.16 -12.08
C MET A 163 3.97 4.55 -12.49
N MET A 164 3.11 5.31 -13.17
CA MET A 164 1.80 4.82 -13.61
C MET A 164 1.91 3.60 -14.54
N LEU A 165 2.81 3.63 -15.54
CA LEU A 165 2.98 2.53 -16.49
C LEU A 165 3.56 1.28 -15.81
N SER A 166 4.57 1.43 -14.97
CA SER A 166 5.18 0.31 -14.25
C SER A 166 4.19 -0.34 -13.28
N THR A 167 3.38 0.45 -12.57
CA THR A 167 2.35 -0.07 -11.66
C THR A 167 1.23 -0.79 -12.41
N LEU A 168 0.70 -0.20 -13.49
CA LEU A 168 -0.32 -0.84 -14.31
C LEU A 168 0.19 -2.14 -14.93
N GLY A 169 1.42 -2.15 -15.43
CA GLY A 169 2.07 -3.34 -15.97
C GLY A 169 2.23 -4.45 -14.91
N ALA A 170 2.73 -4.10 -13.73
CA ALA A 170 2.88 -5.06 -12.63
C ALA A 170 1.53 -5.63 -12.16
N LEU A 171 0.50 -4.78 -12.07
CA LEU A 171 -0.84 -5.20 -11.66
C LEU A 171 -1.49 -6.10 -12.72
N ALA A 172 -1.31 -5.81 -14.01
CA ALA A 172 -1.79 -6.65 -15.10
C ALA A 172 -1.11 -8.04 -15.11
N LEU A 173 0.21 -8.10 -14.89
CA LEU A 173 0.95 -9.37 -14.79
C LEU A 173 0.50 -10.20 -13.58
N ARG A 174 0.27 -9.55 -12.44
CA ARG A 174 -0.29 -10.18 -11.23
C ARG A 174 -1.71 -10.70 -11.47
N LEU A 175 -2.54 -9.92 -12.16
CA LEU A 175 -3.91 -10.31 -12.45
C LEU A 175 -3.96 -11.51 -13.40
N ARG A 176 -3.09 -11.55 -14.42
CA ARG A 176 -2.95 -12.70 -15.30
C ARG A 176 -2.56 -13.97 -14.53
N THR A 177 -1.67 -13.86 -13.56
CA THR A 177 -1.28 -15.01 -12.72
C THR A 177 -2.41 -15.47 -11.81
N PHE A 178 -3.22 -14.56 -11.24
CA PHE A 178 -4.41 -14.95 -10.49
C PHE A 178 -5.48 -15.63 -11.34
N TYR A 179 -5.78 -15.11 -12.53
CA TYR A 179 -6.73 -15.74 -13.44
C TYR A 179 -6.24 -17.09 -13.96
N GLY A 180 -4.95 -17.20 -14.29
CA GLY A 180 -4.37 -18.47 -14.74
C GLY A 180 -4.34 -19.54 -13.65
N ALA A 181 -4.28 -19.14 -12.37
CA ALA A 181 -4.38 -20.07 -11.26
C ALA A 181 -5.85 -20.39 -10.92
N ALA A 182 -6.75 -19.40 -10.99
CA ALA A 182 -8.17 -19.56 -10.64
C ALA A 182 -8.93 -20.49 -11.59
N PHE A 183 -8.52 -20.55 -12.86
CA PHE A 183 -9.10 -21.42 -13.88
C PHE A 183 -8.13 -22.55 -14.23
N THR A 184 -8.14 -23.60 -13.40
CA THR A 184 -7.38 -24.85 -13.62
C THR A 184 -8.25 -25.95 -14.24
N GLU A 185 -7.63 -26.96 -14.86
CA GLU A 185 -8.35 -28.11 -15.45
C GLU A 185 -9.24 -28.85 -14.44
N ASP A 186 -8.88 -28.82 -13.14
CA ASP A 186 -9.63 -29.42 -12.04
C ASP A 186 -10.83 -28.59 -11.53
N GLY A 187 -11.11 -27.43 -12.17
CA GLY A 187 -12.23 -26.54 -11.83
C GLY A 187 -11.80 -25.18 -11.26
N VAL A 188 -12.79 -24.42 -10.80
CA VAL A 188 -12.59 -23.02 -10.33
C VAL A 188 -12.19 -22.99 -8.86
N LYS A 189 -10.97 -22.51 -8.56
CA LYS A 189 -10.53 -22.25 -7.19
C LYS A 189 -11.11 -20.93 -6.69
N GLY A 190 -12.15 -21.01 -5.86
CA GLY A 190 -12.86 -19.85 -5.31
C GLY A 190 -11.97 -18.83 -4.60
N ASP A 191 -10.93 -19.29 -3.92
CA ASP A 191 -10.03 -18.42 -3.16
C ASP A 191 -9.21 -17.49 -4.08
N GLN A 192 -8.69 -18.04 -5.17
CA GLN A 192 -7.93 -17.30 -6.17
C GLN A 192 -8.82 -16.42 -7.04
N LEU A 193 -10.06 -16.84 -7.29
CA LEU A 193 -11.05 -16.03 -7.99
C LEU A 193 -11.37 -14.75 -7.20
N THR A 194 -11.46 -14.84 -5.87
CA THR A 194 -11.70 -13.68 -5.01
C THR A 194 -10.59 -12.64 -5.14
N LEU A 195 -9.32 -13.07 -5.13
CA LEU A 195 -8.17 -12.18 -5.35
C LEU A 195 -8.15 -11.62 -6.77
N ALA A 196 -8.51 -12.42 -7.78
CA ALA A 196 -8.62 -11.95 -9.16
C ALA A 196 -9.69 -10.87 -9.29
N LEU A 197 -10.85 -11.01 -8.65
CA LEU A 197 -11.92 -10.00 -8.67
C LEU A 197 -11.49 -8.70 -7.98
N VAL A 198 -10.88 -8.79 -6.80
CA VAL A 198 -10.35 -7.62 -6.08
C VAL A 198 -9.25 -6.93 -6.91
N GLY A 199 -8.32 -7.70 -7.47
CA GLY A 199 -7.26 -7.19 -8.33
C GLY A 199 -7.78 -6.53 -9.60
N SER A 200 -8.80 -7.11 -10.24
CA SER A 200 -9.51 -6.52 -11.39
C SER A 200 -10.17 -5.20 -11.03
N ALA A 201 -10.86 -5.11 -9.89
CA ALA A 201 -11.48 -3.87 -9.43
C ALA A 201 -10.42 -2.77 -9.21
N ILE A 202 -9.29 -3.11 -8.58
CA ILE A 202 -8.17 -2.17 -8.38
C ILE A 202 -7.57 -1.73 -9.71
N LEU A 203 -7.40 -2.64 -10.68
CA LEU A 203 -6.86 -2.31 -11.99
C LEU A 203 -7.80 -1.38 -12.77
N LEU A 204 -9.11 -1.62 -12.73
CA LEU A 204 -10.10 -0.75 -13.36
C LEU A 204 -10.11 0.65 -12.73
N ALA A 205 -10.06 0.74 -11.40
CA ALA A 205 -9.94 2.01 -10.70
C ALA A 205 -8.64 2.75 -11.04
N ALA A 206 -7.52 2.01 -11.16
CA ALA A 206 -6.23 2.56 -11.54
C ALA A 206 -6.25 3.08 -12.99
N LEU A 207 -6.81 2.33 -13.93
CA LEU A 207 -6.98 2.75 -15.33
C LEU A 207 -7.86 4.00 -15.43
N TRP A 208 -8.97 4.03 -14.69
CA TRP A 208 -9.83 5.22 -14.61
C TRP A 208 -9.07 6.44 -14.12
N LEU A 209 -8.26 6.30 -13.07
CA LEU A 209 -7.45 7.38 -12.52
C LEU A 209 -6.41 7.90 -13.54
N VAL A 210 -5.80 7.01 -14.34
CA VAL A 210 -4.88 7.41 -15.41
C VAL A 210 -5.60 8.15 -16.54
N VAL A 211 -6.83 7.71 -16.89
CA VAL A 211 -7.65 8.42 -17.88
C VAL A 211 -7.98 9.83 -17.38
N GLU A 212 -8.47 9.98 -16.15
CA GLU A 212 -8.77 11.30 -15.56
C GLU A 212 -7.53 12.19 -15.46
N ALA A 213 -6.37 11.61 -15.14
CA ALA A 213 -5.09 12.31 -15.15
C ALA A 213 -4.76 12.87 -16.53
N GLY A 214 -4.90 12.04 -17.58
CA GLY A 214 -4.68 12.45 -18.97
C GLY A 214 -5.66 13.52 -19.43
N LEU A 215 -6.94 13.38 -19.11
CA LEU A 215 -7.97 14.37 -19.44
C LEU A 215 -7.71 15.71 -18.74
N THR A 216 -7.33 15.68 -17.47
CA THR A 216 -7.01 16.88 -16.69
C THR A 216 -5.80 17.61 -17.28
N LEU A 217 -4.73 16.89 -17.64
CA LEU A 217 -3.55 17.49 -18.27
C LEU A 217 -3.87 18.10 -19.63
N ARG A 218 -4.70 17.44 -20.45
CA ARG A 218 -5.13 17.96 -21.75
C ARG A 218 -5.93 19.24 -21.62
N ARG A 219 -6.96 19.27 -20.76
CA ARG A 219 -7.79 20.45 -20.51
C ARG A 219 -6.94 21.65 -20.09
N ARG A 220 -6.03 21.47 -19.13
CA ARG A 220 -5.19 22.56 -18.61
C ARG A 220 -4.13 23.05 -19.59
N ARG A 221 -3.62 22.18 -20.47
CA ARG A 221 -2.75 22.62 -21.58
C ARG A 221 -3.52 23.45 -22.61
N SER A 222 -4.74 23.04 -22.96
CA SER A 222 -5.60 23.80 -23.87
C SER A 222 -5.94 25.18 -23.30
N ASP A 223 -6.29 25.28 -22.02
CA ASP A 223 -6.54 26.57 -21.35
C ASP A 223 -5.30 27.48 -21.39
N ALA A 224 -4.12 26.91 -21.11
CA ALA A 224 -2.86 27.65 -21.15
C ALA A 224 -2.54 28.17 -22.56
N GLN A 225 -2.81 27.38 -23.60
CA GLN A 225 -2.54 27.73 -24.99
C GLN A 225 -3.52 28.79 -25.52
N ALA A 226 -4.82 28.66 -25.22
CA ALA A 226 -5.82 29.67 -25.58
C ALA A 226 -5.52 31.05 -24.95
N SER A 227 -4.91 31.08 -23.75
CA SER A 227 -4.47 32.33 -23.13
C SER A 227 -3.28 33.00 -23.83
N LEU A 228 -2.47 32.26 -24.59
CA LEU A 228 -1.36 32.79 -25.38
C LEU A 228 -1.87 33.37 -26.70
N ASP A 229 -2.83 32.71 -27.34
CA ASP A 229 -3.41 33.16 -28.63
C ASP A 229 -4.23 34.45 -28.48
N LEU A 230 -4.79 34.70 -27.29
CA LEU A 230 -5.53 35.93 -26.97
C LEU A 230 -4.65 37.06 -26.42
N ALA A 231 -3.37 36.81 -26.13
CA ALA A 231 -2.46 37.88 -25.73
C ALA A 231 -2.22 38.78 -26.95
N PRO A 232 -2.51 40.10 -26.88
CA PRO A 232 -2.24 40.99 -27.99
C PRO A 232 -0.76 40.86 -28.34
N SER A 233 -0.46 40.68 -29.63
CA SER A 233 0.90 40.75 -30.14
C SER A 233 1.44 42.12 -29.75
N THR A 234 2.22 42.19 -28.67
CA THR A 234 3.04 43.37 -28.39
C THR A 234 4.17 43.35 -29.41
N GLY A 235 3.82 43.70 -30.65
CA GLY A 235 4.75 44.10 -31.68
C GLY A 235 4.90 45.60 -31.61
N ALA A 236 6.04 46.03 -31.06
CA ALA A 236 6.80 47.22 -31.40
C ALA A 236 8.16 47.12 -30.71
#